data_AF-A0A7V9Q2Z4-F1
#
_entry.id   AF-A0A7V9Q2Z4-F1
#
_cell.length_a   1.000
_cell.length_b   1.000
_cell.length_c   1.000
_cell.angle_alpha   90.00
_cell.angle_beta   90.00
_cell.angle_gamma   90.00
#
_symmetry.space_group_name_H-M   'P 1'
#
loop_
_entity.id
_entity.type
_entity.pdbx_description
1 polymer ?
#
loop_
_entity_poly.entity_id
_entity_poly.type
_entity_poly.pdbx_seq_one_letter_code
_entity_poly.pdbx_strand_id
1 'polypeptide(L)'
;LRQDAREEAERLRGDAGRQARDHVNRVAEVARGLLDRIEAMDRELGSLLDGLRAGTQRLSADLSLLQASVEEVREAAQPPSGIVEESESSGDADPGSSPAAATDEEALLDPPGATITLDEPALPPDPVGDDGSEVLAATDAFLPHESPVADAGGDEHAAAERDGARMVALNMVLNGVTRDDTRHHIEQNFDIGDVEALLDDVYARAGQ
;
A
#
# COMPACT_ATOMS: atom_id res chain seq x y z
N LEU A 1 32.24 56.52 11.90
CA LEU A 1 32.83 55.21 12.30
C LEU A 1 32.11 54.56 13.48
N ARG A 2 32.23 55.03 14.74
CA ARG A 2 31.55 54.37 15.88
C ARG A 2 30.02 54.47 15.85
N GLN A 3 29.49 55.56 15.32
CA GLN A 3 28.05 55.74 15.17
C GLN A 3 27.51 54.81 14.08
N ASP A 4 28.14 54.82 12.90
CA ASP A 4 27.79 53.93 11.77
C ASP A 4 27.78 52.45 12.18
N ALA A 5 28.79 52.01 12.94
CA ALA A 5 28.85 50.63 13.43
C ALA A 5 27.71 50.27 14.39
N ARG A 6 27.20 51.22 15.19
CA ARG A 6 26.05 50.99 16.07
C ARG A 6 24.75 50.90 15.28
N GLU A 7 24.56 51.80 14.32
CA GLU A 7 23.39 51.78 13.45
C GLU A 7 23.33 50.49 12.62
N GLU A 8 24.47 50.02 12.12
CA GLU A 8 24.57 48.75 11.40
C GLU A 8 24.25 47.55 12.31
N ALA A 9 24.78 47.50 13.53
CA ALA A 9 24.48 46.44 14.49
C ALA A 9 22.99 46.41 14.90
N GLU A 10 22.36 47.57 15.05
CA GLU A 10 20.93 47.68 15.33
C GLU A 10 20.08 47.18 14.16
N ARG A 11 20.46 47.53 12.92
CA ARG A 11 19.81 47.00 11.71
C ARG A 11 19.95 45.48 11.65
N LEU A 12 21.16 44.94 11.80
CA LEU A 12 21.40 43.50 11.73
C LEU A 12 20.60 42.73 12.80
N ARG A 13 20.56 43.23 14.04
CA ARG A 13 19.75 42.64 15.11
C ARG A 13 18.25 42.70 14.77
N GLY A 14 17.79 43.81 14.20
CA GLY A 14 16.41 43.97 13.74
C GLY A 14 16.06 42.95 12.64
N ASP A 15 16.97 42.75 11.69
CA ASP A 15 16.78 41.86 10.54
C ASP A 15 16.78 40.39 10.97
N ALA A 16 17.75 39.97 11.78
CA ALA A 16 17.79 38.64 12.36
C ALA A 16 16.54 38.34 13.21
N GLY A 17 16.05 39.34 13.95
CA GLY A 17 14.81 39.23 14.72
C GLY A 17 13.56 39.03 13.85
N ARG A 18 13.50 39.66 12.66
CA ARG A 18 12.41 39.44 11.70
C ARG A 18 12.50 38.05 11.08
N GLN A 19 13.68 37.67 10.58
CA GLN A 19 13.92 36.35 9.99
C GLN A 19 13.59 35.20 10.94
N ALA A 20 13.96 35.31 12.21
CA ALA A 20 13.64 34.30 13.22
C ALA A 20 12.12 34.15 13.43
N ARG A 21 11.38 35.26 13.49
CA ARG A 21 9.92 35.22 13.62
C ARG A 21 9.27 34.64 12.37
N ASP A 22 9.74 35.02 11.19
CA ASP A 22 9.24 34.50 9.92
C ASP A 22 9.48 32.98 9.80
N HIS A 23 10.63 32.49 10.27
CA HIS A 23 10.90 31.06 10.31
C HIS A 23 9.97 30.33 11.29
N VAL A 24 9.78 30.85 12.51
CA VAL A 24 8.84 30.27 13.49
C VAL A 24 7.41 30.25 12.96
N ASN A 25 6.98 31.31 12.28
CA ASN A 25 5.66 31.36 11.65
C ASN A 25 5.50 30.28 10.58
N ARG A 26 6.51 30.09 9.72
CA ARG A 26 6.51 29.02 8.71
C ARG A 26 6.47 27.62 9.34
N VAL A 27 7.27 27.37 10.38
CA VAL A 27 7.26 26.09 11.08
C VAL A 27 5.90 25.83 11.72
N ALA A 28 5.30 26.84 12.35
CA ALA A 28 3.97 26.73 12.95
C ALA A 28 2.87 26.46 11.90
N GLU A 29 2.98 27.04 10.71
CA GLU A 29 2.06 26.78 9.60
C GLU A 29 2.19 25.35 9.08
N VAL A 30 3.41 24.87 8.84
CA VAL A 30 3.67 23.48 8.44
C VAL A 30 3.16 22.50 9.49
N ALA A 31 3.41 22.78 10.78
CA ALA A 31 2.94 21.93 11.87
C ALA A 31 1.41 21.85 11.94
N ARG A 32 0.70 22.98 11.71
CA ARG A 32 -0.77 22.97 11.62
C ARG A 32 -1.25 22.13 10.44
N GLY A 33 -0.65 22.28 9.27
CA GLY A 33 -1.01 21.47 8.10
C GLY A 33 -0.81 19.97 8.31
N LEU A 34 0.24 19.56 9.05
CA LEU A 34 0.44 18.15 9.41
C LEU A 34 -0.63 17.64 10.38
N LEU A 35 -1.02 18.45 11.37
CA LEU A 35 -2.10 18.09 12.30
C LEU A 35 -3.44 17.95 11.56
N ASP A 36 -3.78 18.90 10.69
CA ASP A 36 -5.01 18.85 9.89
C ASP A 36 -5.05 17.59 9.02
N ARG A 37 -3.91 17.19 8.45
CA ARG A 37 -3.78 15.95 7.67
C ARG A 37 -3.96 14.71 8.54
N ILE A 38 -3.39 14.68 9.75
CA ILE A 38 -3.57 13.56 10.68
C ILE A 38 -5.04 13.41 11.07
N GLU A 39 -5.73 14.52 11.34
CA GLU A 39 -7.17 14.50 11.64
C GLU A 39 -8.01 14.03 10.45
N ALA A 40 -7.61 14.36 9.21
CA ALA A 40 -8.26 13.83 8.01
C ALA A 40 -8.06 12.31 7.89
N MET A 41 -6.83 11.82 8.08
CA MET A 41 -6.54 10.38 8.06
C MET A 41 -7.29 9.62 9.16
N ASP A 42 -7.41 10.20 10.36
CA ASP A 42 -8.17 9.59 11.47
C ASP A 42 -9.67 9.46 11.13
N ARG A 43 -10.25 10.48 10.50
CA ARG A 43 -11.63 10.43 10.01
C ARG A 43 -11.84 9.37 8.93
N GLU A 44 -10.89 9.26 8.00
CA GLU A 44 -10.93 8.23 6.94
C GLU A 44 -10.83 6.82 7.54
N LEU A 45 -9.90 6.58 8.47
CA LEU A 45 -9.76 5.31 9.18
C LEU A 45 -11.02 4.94 9.96
N GLY A 46 -11.64 5.91 10.66
CA GLY A 46 -12.91 5.72 11.34
C GLY A 46 -14.01 5.27 10.36
N SER A 47 -14.12 5.93 9.21
CA SER A 47 -15.09 5.56 8.18
C SER A 47 -14.84 4.16 7.60
N LEU A 48 -13.58 3.77 7.39
CA LEU A 48 -13.23 2.43 6.92
C LEU A 48 -13.58 1.35 7.94
N LEU A 49 -13.33 1.59 9.24
CA LEU A 49 -13.68 0.67 10.32
C LEU A 49 -15.20 0.50 10.46
N ASP A 50 -15.95 1.59 10.36
CA ASP A 50 -17.42 1.53 10.38
C ASP A 50 -17.97 0.76 9.17
N GLY A 51 -17.39 0.97 7.99
CA GLY A 51 -17.70 0.20 6.78
C GLY A 51 -17.41 -1.30 6.95
N LEU A 52 -16.25 -1.66 7.51
CA LEU A 52 -15.89 -3.05 7.79
C LEU A 52 -16.85 -3.68 8.81
N ARG A 53 -17.21 -2.96 9.87
CA ARG A 53 -18.16 -3.42 10.87
C ARG A 53 -19.55 -3.65 10.29
N ALA A 54 -20.03 -2.72 9.45
CA ALA A 54 -21.28 -2.90 8.73
C ALA A 54 -21.21 -4.11 7.77
N GLY A 55 -20.10 -4.28 7.06
CA GLY A 55 -19.84 -5.41 6.18
C GLY A 55 -19.88 -6.76 6.91
N THR A 56 -19.20 -6.87 8.06
CA THR A 56 -19.22 -8.11 8.87
C THR A 56 -20.59 -8.42 9.46
N GLN A 57 -21.35 -7.41 9.90
CA GLN A 57 -22.73 -7.59 10.35
C GLN A 57 -23.63 -8.08 9.21
N ARG A 58 -23.46 -7.53 8.01
CA ARG A 58 -24.19 -7.97 6.81
C ARG A 58 -23.85 -9.41 6.42
N LEU A 59 -22.56 -9.75 6.35
CA LEU A 59 -22.10 -11.11 6.07
C LEU A 59 -22.66 -12.12 7.09
N SER A 60 -22.71 -11.75 8.37
CA SER A 60 -23.31 -12.58 9.42
C SER A 60 -24.82 -12.82 9.19
N ALA A 61 -25.55 -11.77 8.81
CA ALA A 61 -26.97 -11.89 8.46
C ALA A 61 -27.18 -12.76 7.21
N ASP A 62 -26.36 -12.57 6.18
CA ASP A 62 -26.42 -13.34 4.93
C ASP A 62 -26.12 -14.83 5.17
N LEU A 63 -25.12 -15.15 5.99
CA LEU A 63 -24.82 -16.54 6.38
C LEU A 63 -25.96 -17.17 7.19
N SER A 64 -26.60 -16.40 8.07
CA SER A 64 -27.76 -16.90 8.86
C SER A 64 -28.95 -17.20 7.95
N LEU A 65 -29.19 -16.36 6.94
CA LEU A 65 -30.23 -16.60 5.93
C LEU A 65 -29.90 -17.84 5.07
N LEU A 66 -28.63 -17.97 4.65
CA LEU A 66 -28.18 -19.14 3.90
C LEU A 66 -28.38 -20.43 4.71
N GLN A 67 -28.00 -20.43 6.00
CA GLN A 67 -28.20 -21.57 6.90
C GLN A 67 -29.68 -21.97 7.00
N ALA A 68 -30.58 -21.00 7.19
CA ALA A 68 -32.02 -21.25 7.21
C ALA A 68 -32.53 -21.83 5.87
N SER A 69 -32.06 -21.29 4.74
CA SER A 69 -32.45 -21.79 3.42
C SER A 69 -31.98 -23.23 3.16
N VAL A 70 -30.78 -23.59 3.65
CA VAL A 70 -30.24 -24.96 3.53
C VAL A 70 -31.02 -25.93 4.41
N GLU A 71 -31.44 -25.50 5.60
CA GLU A 71 -32.31 -26.29 6.48
C GLU A 71 -33.68 -26.54 5.85
N GLU A 72 -34.30 -25.53 5.25
CA GLU A 72 -35.56 -25.65 4.51
C GLU A 72 -35.45 -26.59 3.31
N VAL A 73 -34.38 -26.46 2.49
CA VAL A 73 -34.12 -27.37 1.37
C VAL A 73 -33.88 -28.79 1.87
N ARG A 74 -33.19 -28.96 3.00
CA ARG A 74 -32.95 -30.27 3.61
C ARG A 74 -34.23 -30.91 4.11
N GLU A 75 -35.12 -30.14 4.76
CA GLU A 75 -36.44 -30.61 5.21
C GLU A 75 -37.31 -31.01 4.01
N ALA A 76 -37.33 -30.21 2.94
CA ALA A 76 -38.08 -30.52 1.72
C ALA A 76 -37.52 -31.75 0.97
N ALA A 77 -36.20 -31.96 1.02
CA ALA A 77 -35.55 -33.12 0.44
C ALA A 77 -35.65 -34.38 1.32
N GLN A 78 -35.99 -34.24 2.60
CA GLN A 78 -36.16 -35.36 3.49
C GLN A 78 -37.46 -36.09 3.11
N PRO A 79 -37.39 -37.32 2.57
CA PRO A 79 -38.59 -38.05 2.21
C PRO A 79 -39.45 -38.24 3.46
N PRO A 80 -40.79 -38.11 3.36
CA PRO A 80 -41.67 -38.28 4.51
C PRO A 80 -41.42 -39.67 5.08
N SER A 81 -40.78 -39.73 6.25
CA SER A 81 -40.43 -40.98 6.93
C SER A 81 -41.65 -41.64 7.57
N GLY A 82 -42.84 -41.33 7.08
CA GLY A 82 -44.09 -41.99 7.41
C GLY A 82 -44.57 -42.75 6.18
N ILE A 83 -44.29 -44.05 6.16
CA ILE A 83 -45.05 -45.20 5.60
C ILE A 83 -44.00 -46.27 5.21
N VAL A 84 -43.44 -46.94 6.22
CA VAL A 84 -43.02 -48.35 6.13
C VAL A 84 -43.29 -48.94 7.53
N GLU A 85 -44.53 -49.36 7.76
CA GLU A 85 -44.88 -50.74 8.14
C GLU A 85 -43.72 -51.58 8.69
N GLU A 86 -43.96 -52.14 9.88
CA GLU A 86 -43.22 -53.26 10.46
C GLU A 86 -42.75 -54.25 9.39
N SER A 87 -41.44 -54.32 9.17
CA SER A 87 -40.84 -55.50 8.56
C SER A 87 -39.65 -55.91 9.42
N GLU A 88 -39.99 -56.76 10.38
CA GLU A 88 -39.05 -57.59 11.12
C GLU A 88 -38.16 -58.34 10.11
N SER A 89 -36.87 -58.07 10.11
CA SER A 89 -35.90 -58.97 9.46
C SER A 89 -34.60 -58.96 10.24
N SER A 90 -34.57 -59.79 11.28
CA SER A 90 -33.36 -60.36 11.85
C SER A 90 -32.53 -61.02 10.74
N GLY A 91 -31.32 -60.51 10.50
CA GLY A 91 -30.35 -61.07 9.57
C GLY A 91 -28.93 -60.78 10.05
N ASP A 92 -28.45 -61.67 10.90
CA ASP A 92 -27.07 -61.83 11.35
C ASP A 92 -26.15 -62.10 10.14
N ALA A 93 -25.19 -61.20 9.86
CA ALA A 93 -24.03 -61.46 8.99
C ALA A 93 -22.95 -60.37 9.14
N ASP A 94 -21.93 -60.67 9.94
CA ASP A 94 -20.58 -60.06 9.98
C ASP A 94 -19.61 -60.99 9.19
N PRO A 95 -18.34 -60.62 8.87
CA PRO A 95 -17.76 -59.43 8.24
C PRO A 95 -17.05 -59.78 6.91
N GLY A 96 -16.61 -58.75 6.18
CA GLY A 96 -15.36 -58.84 5.42
C GLY A 96 -15.46 -58.71 3.91
N SER A 97 -15.23 -57.50 3.40
CA SER A 97 -14.58 -57.31 2.11
C SER A 97 -13.82 -56.00 2.12
N SER A 98 -12.50 -56.14 2.25
CA SER A 98 -11.52 -55.15 1.88
C SER A 98 -11.20 -55.35 0.39
N PRO A 99 -11.36 -54.34 -0.48
CA PRO A 99 -10.65 -54.30 -1.75
C PRO A 99 -9.51 -53.29 -1.65
N ALA A 100 -8.30 -53.82 -1.72
CA ALA A 100 -7.10 -53.07 -1.99
C ALA A 100 -7.08 -52.61 -3.46
N ALA A 101 -6.57 -51.39 -3.65
CA ALA A 101 -5.81 -50.89 -4.81
C ALA A 101 -6.47 -50.90 -6.20
N ALA A 102 -6.73 -49.69 -6.71
CA ALA A 102 -6.37 -49.31 -8.07
C ALA A 102 -6.04 -47.81 -8.12
N THR A 103 -4.81 -47.53 -8.51
CA THR A 103 -4.28 -46.24 -8.93
C THR A 103 -4.75 -45.99 -10.36
N ASP A 104 -5.40 -44.86 -10.61
CA ASP A 104 -5.69 -44.29 -11.93
C ASP A 104 -5.61 -42.77 -11.69
N GLU A 105 -4.49 -42.10 -11.99
CA GLU A 105 -4.13 -41.52 -13.30
C GLU A 105 -5.19 -40.56 -13.89
N GLU A 106 -4.78 -39.30 -13.98
CA GLU A 106 -5.28 -38.23 -14.86
C GLU A 106 -6.79 -38.00 -15.02
N ALA A 107 -7.31 -37.04 -14.24
CA ALA A 107 -8.38 -36.16 -14.72
C ALA A 107 -8.01 -34.71 -14.41
N LEU A 108 -7.31 -34.12 -15.38
CA LEU A 108 -7.17 -32.69 -15.62
C LEU A 108 -8.57 -32.05 -15.68
N LEU A 109 -9.16 -31.74 -14.53
CA LEU A 109 -10.34 -30.88 -14.45
C LEU A 109 -9.87 -29.44 -14.60
N ASP A 110 -9.89 -29.00 -15.85
CA ASP A 110 -9.99 -27.61 -16.24
C ASP A 110 -11.12 -26.95 -15.41
N PRO A 111 -10.83 -25.97 -14.53
CA PRO A 111 -11.90 -25.27 -13.82
C PRO A 111 -12.75 -24.55 -14.89
N PRO A 112 -14.08 -24.73 -14.93
CA PRO A 112 -14.91 -23.96 -15.83
C PRO A 112 -14.69 -22.49 -15.49
N GLY A 113 -14.26 -21.73 -16.50
CA GLY A 113 -13.96 -20.32 -16.40
C GLY A 113 -15.08 -19.57 -15.67
N ALA A 114 -14.83 -19.28 -14.40
CA ALA A 114 -15.44 -18.17 -13.74
C ALA A 114 -14.87 -16.93 -14.42
N THR A 115 -15.51 -16.50 -15.51
CA THR A 115 -15.47 -15.09 -15.91
C THR A 115 -16.02 -14.32 -14.73
N ILE A 116 -15.12 -13.89 -13.84
CA ILE A 116 -15.36 -12.78 -12.94
C ILE A 116 -15.55 -11.59 -13.88
N THR A 117 -16.80 -11.35 -14.27
CA THR A 117 -17.21 -10.05 -14.77
C THR A 117 -17.00 -9.11 -13.60
N LEU A 118 -15.82 -8.48 -13.54
CA LEU A 118 -15.65 -7.28 -12.73
C LEU A 118 -16.67 -6.30 -13.28
N ASP A 119 -17.77 -6.15 -12.55
CA ASP A 119 -18.57 -4.94 -12.57
C ASP A 119 -17.60 -3.83 -12.16
N GLU A 120 -17.04 -3.17 -13.17
CA GLU A 120 -16.23 -1.98 -13.05
C GLU A 120 -17.10 -0.96 -12.30
N PRO A 121 -16.78 -0.60 -11.04
CA PRO A 121 -17.52 0.43 -10.37
C PRO A 121 -17.39 1.68 -11.21
N ALA A 122 -18.53 2.12 -11.78
CA ALA A 122 -18.64 3.34 -12.55
C ALA A 122 -17.88 4.45 -11.82
N LEU A 123 -16.79 4.90 -12.42
CA LEU A 123 -16.06 6.06 -11.94
C LEU A 123 -17.08 7.18 -11.70
N PRO A 124 -17.06 7.82 -10.51
CA PRO A 124 -17.79 9.06 -10.36
C PRO A 124 -17.33 10.01 -11.46
N PRO A 125 -18.24 10.76 -12.11
CA PRO A 125 -17.87 11.71 -13.14
C PRO A 125 -16.82 12.65 -12.56
N ASP A 126 -15.69 12.79 -13.26
CA ASP A 126 -14.71 13.82 -12.98
C ASP A 126 -15.44 15.15 -12.80
N PRO A 127 -15.15 15.91 -11.73
CA PRO A 127 -15.71 17.24 -11.57
C PRO A 127 -15.24 18.09 -12.75
N VAL A 128 -16.15 18.23 -13.74
CA VAL A 128 -16.03 19.16 -14.84
C VAL A 128 -15.82 20.53 -14.22
N GLY A 129 -14.71 21.16 -14.58
CA GLY A 129 -14.18 22.34 -13.91
C GLY A 129 -15.20 23.45 -13.71
N ASP A 130 -15.06 24.09 -12.55
CA ASP A 130 -15.40 25.51 -12.44
C ASP A 130 -14.10 26.30 -12.48
N ASP A 131 -14.21 27.36 -13.25
CA ASP A 131 -13.20 28.21 -13.80
C ASP A 131 -12.56 29.07 -12.72
N GLY A 132 -11.24 28.93 -12.59
CA GLY A 132 -10.41 29.74 -11.72
C GLY A 132 -9.03 29.93 -12.32
N SER A 133 -8.98 30.12 -13.64
CA SER A 133 -7.78 30.61 -14.30
C SER A 133 -7.56 32.06 -13.84
N GLU A 134 -6.54 32.30 -13.00
CA GLU A 134 -5.72 33.49 -13.09
C GLU A 134 -4.37 33.27 -12.36
N VAL A 135 -3.32 33.15 -13.18
CA VAL A 135 -1.94 33.62 -12.95
C VAL A 135 -1.34 33.45 -11.55
N LEU A 136 -0.32 32.60 -11.44
CA LEU A 136 1.06 33.05 -11.21
C LEU A 136 2.05 31.93 -11.59
N ALA A 137 2.83 32.23 -12.63
CA ALA A 137 4.08 31.56 -12.92
C ALA A 137 5.10 31.81 -11.80
N ALA A 138 6.09 30.91 -11.74
CA ALA A 138 7.36 31.00 -11.00
C ALA A 138 7.33 30.75 -9.48
N THR A 139 7.51 29.48 -9.13
CA THR A 139 8.33 29.01 -7.98
C THR A 139 8.55 27.51 -8.23
N ASP A 140 9.40 27.09 -9.18
CA ASP A 140 10.87 27.02 -9.01
C ASP A 140 11.40 27.60 -7.69
N ALA A 141 10.87 27.08 -6.59
CA ALA A 141 11.43 27.28 -5.26
C ALA A 141 12.54 26.25 -5.08
N PHE A 142 13.67 26.53 -5.74
CA PHE A 142 14.97 26.64 -5.09
C PHE A 142 15.08 25.74 -3.84
N LEU A 143 15.37 24.46 -4.06
CA LEU A 143 16.20 23.74 -3.10
C LEU A 143 17.37 24.68 -2.78
N PRO A 144 17.74 24.91 -1.52
CA PRO A 144 18.97 25.62 -1.24
C PRO A 144 20.08 24.83 -1.93
N HIS A 145 20.58 25.35 -3.05
CA HIS A 145 21.94 25.07 -3.48
C HIS A 145 22.81 25.50 -2.30
N GLU A 146 23.15 24.54 -1.44
CA GLU A 146 24.34 24.62 -0.62
C GLU A 146 25.44 25.11 -1.56
N SER A 147 25.95 26.30 -1.28
CA SER A 147 27.17 26.75 -1.92
C SER A 147 28.19 25.64 -1.68
N PRO A 148 28.86 25.13 -2.74
CA PRO A 148 29.77 24.02 -2.59
C PRO A 148 30.91 24.49 -1.71
N VAL A 149 30.87 24.08 -0.44
CA VAL A 149 32.05 24.01 0.40
C VAL A 149 32.97 23.04 -0.30
N ALA A 150 34.03 23.60 -0.88
CA ALA A 150 35.05 22.88 -1.60
C ALA A 150 35.57 21.70 -0.75
N ASP A 151 35.27 20.50 -1.26
CA ASP A 151 36.29 19.52 -1.64
C ASP A 151 37.17 18.97 -0.50
N ALA A 152 36.52 18.24 0.42
CA ALA A 152 37.18 17.25 1.27
C ALA A 152 36.26 16.09 1.73
N GLY A 153 34.96 16.09 1.39
CA GLY A 153 33.97 15.09 1.87
C GLY A 153 33.19 14.37 0.77
N GLY A 154 33.58 14.51 -0.50
CA GLY A 154 32.87 13.91 -1.64
C GLY A 154 32.78 12.39 -1.58
N ASP A 155 33.81 11.74 -1.04
CA ASP A 155 33.86 10.27 -0.96
C ASP A 155 32.88 9.72 0.09
N GLU A 156 32.67 10.40 1.22
CA GLU A 156 31.72 9.96 2.25
C GLU A 156 30.27 10.17 1.82
N HIS A 157 29.98 11.29 1.16
CA HIS A 157 28.64 11.53 0.61
C HIS A 157 28.32 10.57 -0.52
N ALA A 158 29.25 10.31 -1.45
CA ALA A 158 29.06 9.34 -2.53
C ALA A 158 28.90 7.91 -1.98
N ALA A 159 29.60 7.54 -0.91
CA ALA A 159 29.42 6.25 -0.25
C ALA A 159 28.03 6.13 0.40
N ALA A 160 27.59 7.16 1.13
CA ALA A 160 26.27 7.17 1.75
C ALA A 160 25.13 7.11 0.71
N GLU A 161 25.29 7.81 -0.41
CA GLU A 161 24.33 7.78 -1.53
C GLU A 161 24.28 6.40 -2.21
N ARG A 162 25.45 5.77 -2.40
CA ARG A 162 25.55 4.40 -2.92
C ARG A 162 24.89 3.38 -1.98
N ASP A 163 25.05 3.53 -0.67
CA ASP A 163 24.41 2.68 0.33
C ASP A 163 22.89 2.89 0.37
N GLY A 164 22.43 4.13 0.21
CA GLY A 164 21.00 4.47 0.07
C GLY A 164 20.36 3.81 -1.16
N ALA A 165 20.99 3.95 -2.33
CA ALA A 165 20.53 3.32 -3.56
C ALA A 165 20.50 1.80 -3.47
N ARG A 166 21.50 1.18 -2.81
CA ARG A 166 21.54 -0.26 -2.58
C ARG A 166 20.34 -0.74 -1.76
N MET A 167 19.97 0.00 -0.71
CA MET A 167 18.81 -0.33 0.14
C MET A 167 17.50 -0.22 -0.64
N VAL A 168 17.33 0.85 -1.44
CA VAL A 168 16.14 1.03 -2.29
C VAL A 168 16.06 -0.06 -3.36
N ALA A 169 17.16 -0.31 -4.07
CA ALA A 169 17.23 -1.37 -5.07
C ALA A 169 16.89 -2.73 -4.46
N LEU A 170 17.45 -3.08 -3.30
CA LEU A 170 17.13 -4.34 -2.61
C LEU A 170 15.64 -4.44 -2.27
N ASN A 171 15.04 -3.37 -1.74
CA ASN A 171 13.61 -3.34 -1.46
C ASN A 171 12.78 -3.52 -2.75
N MET A 172 13.18 -2.90 -3.86
CA MET A 172 12.50 -3.08 -5.16
C MET A 172 12.61 -4.53 -5.66
N VAL A 173 13.78 -5.16 -5.55
CA VAL A 173 13.97 -6.56 -5.91
C VAL A 173 13.10 -7.49 -5.05
N LEU A 174 13.03 -7.27 -3.74
CA LEU A 174 12.19 -8.07 -2.83
C LEU A 174 10.69 -7.94 -3.14
N ASN A 175 10.27 -6.80 -3.70
CA ASN A 175 8.90 -6.57 -4.16
C ASN A 175 8.63 -7.09 -5.59
N GLY A 176 9.61 -7.76 -6.21
CA GLY A 176 9.49 -8.35 -7.54
C GLY A 176 9.62 -7.37 -8.71
N VAL A 177 10.18 -6.17 -8.48
CA VAL A 177 10.42 -5.20 -9.54
C VAL A 177 11.53 -5.70 -10.48
N THR A 178 11.38 -5.42 -11.78
CA THR A 178 12.36 -5.86 -12.79
C THR A 178 13.68 -5.11 -12.65
N ARG A 179 14.76 -5.70 -13.19
CA ARG A 179 16.09 -5.10 -13.15
C ARG A 179 16.15 -3.79 -13.91
N ASP A 180 15.45 -3.70 -15.05
CA ASP A 180 15.42 -2.50 -15.88
C ASP A 180 14.67 -1.36 -15.19
N ASP A 181 13.54 -1.64 -14.54
CA ASP A 181 12.79 -0.64 -13.77
C ASP A 181 13.58 -0.15 -12.55
N THR A 182 14.29 -1.06 -11.88
CA THR A 182 15.16 -0.71 -10.74
C THR A 182 16.31 0.18 -11.20
N ARG A 183 16.96 -0.13 -12.34
CA ARG A 183 17.98 0.74 -12.93
C ARG A 183 17.45 2.14 -13.18
N HIS A 184 16.30 2.23 -13.85
CA HIS A 184 15.69 3.50 -14.19
C HIS A 184 15.38 4.33 -12.95
N HIS A 185 14.89 3.69 -11.88
CA HIS A 185 14.64 4.36 -10.61
C HIS A 185 15.91 4.88 -9.95
N ILE A 186 17.01 4.10 -9.97
CA ILE A 186 18.27 4.53 -9.37
C ILE A 186 18.86 5.71 -10.14
N GLU A 187 18.88 5.67 -11.48
CA GLU A 187 19.38 6.76 -12.34
C GLU A 187 18.60 8.08 -12.17
N GLN A 188 17.32 8.00 -11.81
CA GLN A 188 16.48 9.18 -11.59
C GLN A 188 16.64 9.82 -10.22
N ASN A 189 17.01 9.05 -9.21
CA ASN A 189 16.95 9.49 -7.80
C ASN A 189 18.32 9.58 -7.14
N PHE A 190 19.37 9.01 -7.73
CA PHE A 190 20.70 8.93 -7.16
C PHE A 190 21.77 9.25 -8.23
N ASP A 191 22.77 10.05 -7.87
CA ASP A 191 23.90 10.38 -8.75
C ASP A 191 25.05 9.38 -8.57
N ILE A 192 24.85 8.14 -9.05
CA ILE A 192 25.79 7.04 -8.88
C ILE A 192 26.51 6.75 -10.21
N GLY A 193 27.83 6.84 -10.20
CA GLY A 193 28.65 6.65 -11.40
C GLY A 193 28.65 5.23 -11.99
N ASP A 194 28.30 4.20 -11.21
CA ASP A 194 28.24 2.80 -11.68
C ASP A 194 27.03 2.08 -11.10
N VAL A 195 25.88 2.28 -11.76
CA VAL A 195 24.59 1.67 -11.40
C VAL A 195 24.60 0.16 -11.69
N GLU A 196 25.25 -0.30 -12.76
CA GLU A 196 25.27 -1.71 -13.14
C GLU A 196 25.98 -2.58 -12.09
N ALA A 197 27.15 -2.15 -11.61
CA ALA A 197 27.86 -2.89 -10.57
C ALA A 197 27.07 -2.96 -9.25
N LEU A 198 26.28 -1.92 -8.95
CA LEU A 198 25.39 -1.92 -7.78
C LEU A 198 24.24 -2.91 -7.95
N LEU A 199 23.59 -2.93 -9.11
CA LEU A 199 22.49 -3.85 -9.39
C LEU A 199 22.96 -5.31 -9.42
N ASP A 200 24.13 -5.59 -10.00
CA ASP A 200 24.72 -6.94 -9.99
C ASP A 200 24.91 -7.47 -8.56
N ASP A 201 25.42 -6.65 -7.64
CA ASP A 201 25.63 -7.01 -6.23
C ASP A 201 24.29 -7.25 -5.51
N VAL A 202 23.29 -6.39 -5.74
CA VAL A 202 21.95 -6.53 -5.14
C VAL A 202 21.24 -7.80 -5.62
N TYR A 203 21.23 -8.07 -6.94
CA TYR A 203 20.58 -9.24 -7.51
C TYR A 203 21.31 -10.55 -7.18
N ALA A 204 22.65 -10.53 -7.10
CA ALA A 204 23.42 -11.67 -6.63
C ALA A 204 23.07 -12.03 -5.17
N ARG A 205 22.76 -11.03 -4.34
CA ARG A 205 22.38 -11.23 -2.94
C ARG A 205 20.93 -11.63 -2.75
N ALA A 206 20.01 -11.14 -3.59
CA ALA A 206 18.59 -11.46 -3.50
C ALA A 206 18.25 -12.86 -4.04
N GLY A 207 19.11 -13.44 -4.90
CA GLY A 207 18.94 -14.79 -5.44
C GLY A 207 19.50 -15.93 -4.58
N GLN A 208 20.03 -15.64 -3.38
CA GLN A 208 20.48 -16.63 -2.40
C GLN A 208 19.42 -16.86 -1.31
#